data_AF-A0A5E4R8F6-F1
#
_entry.id   AF-A0A5E4R8F6-F1
#
_cell.length_a   1.000
_cell.length_b   1.000
_cell.length_c   1.000
_cell.angle_alpha   90.00
_cell.angle_beta   90.00
_cell.angle_gamma   90.00
#
_symmetry.space_group_name_H-M   'P 1'
#
loop_
_entity.id
_entity.type
_entity.pdbx_description
1 polymer ?
#
loop_
_entity_poly.entity_id
_entity_poly.type
_entity_poly.pdbx_seq_one_letter_code
_entity_poly.pdbx_strand_id
1 'polypeptide(L)'
;MQLLKDKSIDRHTRWVDVKKKIDLDVRYKSVETSSLREDYFREYCKMIKEDRKKESKDKERDRSSRKEKKEKDKDREKEKDKDKDKDKEKENKKEKKEKAGEEEKEDIPDAEAAEEGTADDEEAARKEREARAQASIKEREKQVQKALATSLRDRDKEREYSLAEELSKEDKERLFNQHTTSLAVKRRDKFRALLTEQGVSCVASWRDVRKAVAENAPQYASAQQV
;
A
#
# COMPACT_ATOMS: atom_id res chain seq x y z
N MET A 1 2.97 34.12 -1.88
CA MET A 1 3.13 32.97 -2.78
C MET A 1 3.78 33.34 -4.12
N GLN A 2 3.20 34.25 -4.91
CA GLN A 2 3.73 34.61 -6.26
C GLN A 2 5.19 35.09 -6.24
N LEU A 3 5.56 35.92 -5.26
CA LEU A 3 6.95 36.38 -5.09
C LEU A 3 7.97 35.25 -4.92
N LEU A 4 7.58 34.15 -4.26
CA LEU A 4 8.46 32.99 -4.07
C LEU A 4 8.59 32.16 -5.35
N LYS A 5 7.52 32.13 -6.16
CA LYS A 5 7.49 31.50 -7.48
C LYS A 5 8.37 32.23 -8.50
N ASP A 6 8.28 33.56 -8.54
CA ASP A 6 9.04 34.39 -9.48
C ASP A 6 10.56 34.30 -9.23
N LYS A 7 10.99 34.01 -7.99
CA LYS A 7 12.41 33.90 -7.60
C LYS A 7 13.00 32.50 -7.71
N SER A 8 12.26 31.54 -8.30
CA SER A 8 12.73 30.17 -8.56
C SER A 8 13.36 29.49 -7.34
N ILE A 9 12.70 29.62 -6.19
CA ILE A 9 13.21 29.07 -4.92
C ILE A 9 13.06 27.55 -4.92
N ASP A 10 14.16 26.79 -4.77
CA ASP A 10 14.09 25.33 -4.68
C ASP A 10 13.51 24.87 -3.32
N ARG A 11 12.89 23.69 -3.34
CA ARG A 11 12.29 23.04 -2.17
C ARG A 11 13.25 22.88 -0.98
N HIS A 12 14.54 22.72 -1.22
CA HIS A 12 15.55 22.52 -0.17
C HIS A 12 16.26 23.82 0.25
N THR A 13 15.90 24.96 -0.34
CA THR A 13 16.47 26.26 0.04
C THR A 13 16.11 26.56 1.50
N ARG A 14 17.01 27.17 2.28
CA ARG A 14 16.71 27.56 3.65
C ARG A 14 16.03 28.93 3.69
N TRP A 15 15.15 29.14 4.66
CA TRP A 15 14.45 30.41 4.86
C TRP A 15 15.41 31.60 4.94
N VAL A 16 16.57 31.44 5.57
CA VAL A 16 17.58 32.50 5.69
C VAL A 16 18.08 33.00 4.32
N ASP A 17 18.27 32.10 3.36
CA ASP A 17 18.76 32.44 2.02
C ASP A 17 17.65 33.05 1.16
N VAL A 18 16.41 32.58 1.36
CA VAL A 18 15.22 33.14 0.74
C VAL A 18 14.95 34.55 1.24
N LYS A 19 14.99 34.74 2.57
CA LYS A 19 14.78 36.00 3.25
C LYS A 19 15.70 37.07 2.69
N LYS A 20 17.00 36.81 2.58
CA LYS A 20 17.98 37.74 1.97
C LYS A 20 17.62 38.19 0.55
N LYS A 21 16.97 37.33 -0.23
CA LYS A 21 16.54 37.64 -1.62
C LYS A 21 15.21 38.39 -1.68
N ILE A 22 14.33 38.24 -0.68
CA ILE A 22 12.99 38.85 -0.67
C ILE A 22 12.84 40.05 0.27
N ASP A 23 13.80 40.30 1.15
CA ASP A 23 13.72 41.32 2.21
C ASP A 23 13.49 42.75 1.68
N LEU A 24 13.97 43.03 0.47
CA LEU A 24 13.84 44.34 -0.18
C LEU A 24 12.51 44.53 -0.92
N ASP A 25 11.70 43.48 -1.11
CA ASP A 25 10.47 43.53 -1.90
C ASP A 25 9.29 44.09 -1.10
N VAL A 26 8.53 45.01 -1.69
CA VAL A 26 7.35 45.66 -1.08
C VAL A 26 6.30 44.63 -0.68
N ARG A 27 6.11 43.56 -1.47
CA ARG A 27 5.13 42.49 -1.20
C ARG A 27 5.57 41.56 -0.06
N TYR A 28 6.84 41.56 0.29
CA TYR A 28 7.35 40.86 1.47
C TYR A 28 7.25 41.76 2.72
N LYS A 29 7.53 43.06 2.58
CA LYS A 29 7.36 44.04 3.66
C LYS A 29 5.90 44.21 4.09
N SER A 30 4.95 44.08 3.17
CA SER A 30 3.50 44.17 3.45
C SER A 30 2.96 43.00 4.29
N VAL A 31 3.72 41.92 4.48
CA VAL A 31 3.34 40.84 5.39
C VAL A 31 3.94 41.16 6.74
N GLU A 32 3.17 41.63 7.72
CA GLU A 32 3.72 42.23 8.94
C GLU A 32 4.30 41.20 9.93
N THR A 33 3.78 39.97 9.93
CA THR A 33 4.17 38.94 10.90
C THR A 33 5.26 38.01 10.35
N SER A 34 6.37 37.89 11.08
CA SER A 34 7.48 36.98 10.71
C SER A 34 7.03 35.51 10.64
N SER A 35 6.07 35.08 11.46
CA SER A 35 5.52 33.72 11.40
C SER A 35 4.80 33.46 10.08
N LEU A 36 3.93 34.37 9.67
CA LEU A 36 3.16 34.25 8.42
C LEU A 36 4.08 34.22 7.18
N ARG A 37 5.18 34.98 7.22
CA ARG A 37 6.22 34.95 6.17
C ARG A 37 6.87 33.56 6.05
N GLU A 38 7.18 32.93 7.18
CA GLU A 38 7.73 31.56 7.22
C GLU A 38 6.72 30.49 6.83
N ASP A 39 5.46 30.66 7.22
CA ASP A 39 4.37 29.74 6.88
C ASP A 39 4.13 29.72 5.37
N TYR A 40 4.06 30.89 4.72
CA TYR A 40 3.97 30.96 3.25
C TYR A 40 5.17 30.33 2.55
N PHE A 41 6.37 30.41 3.14
CA PHE A 41 7.55 29.76 2.60
C PHE A 41 7.48 28.23 2.73
N ARG A 42 7.11 27.72 3.90
CA ARG A 42 6.93 26.28 4.14
C ARG A 42 5.81 25.72 3.26
N GLU A 43 4.73 26.46 3.08
CA GLU A 43 3.62 26.11 2.21
C GLU A 43 4.06 26.08 0.73
N TYR A 44 4.83 27.07 0.29
CA TYR A 44 5.40 27.08 -1.06
C TYR A 44 6.35 25.89 -1.31
N CYS A 45 7.22 25.55 -0.35
CA CYS A 45 8.07 24.35 -0.43
C CYS A 45 7.25 23.04 -0.47
N LYS A 46 6.12 22.99 0.26
CA LYS A 46 5.17 21.87 0.18
C LYS A 46 4.49 21.80 -1.18
N MET A 47 4.06 22.93 -1.75
CA MET A 47 3.48 22.97 -3.10
C MET A 47 4.46 22.47 -4.15
N ILE A 48 5.73 22.90 -4.13
CA ILE A 48 6.76 22.37 -5.07
C ILE A 48 6.94 20.85 -4.92
N LYS A 49 6.83 20.31 -3.69
CA LYS A 49 6.91 18.87 -3.44
C LYS A 49 5.70 18.14 -4.04
N GLU A 50 4.50 18.65 -3.77
CA GLU A 50 3.25 18.06 -4.24
C GLU A 50 3.13 18.16 -5.76
N ASP A 51 3.57 19.25 -6.39
CA ASP A 51 3.60 19.40 -7.85
C ASP A 51 4.51 18.36 -8.51
N ARG A 52 5.75 18.16 -8.00
CA ARG A 52 6.64 17.10 -8.48
C ARG A 52 6.07 15.70 -8.28
N LYS A 53 5.39 15.47 -7.15
CA LYS A 53 4.75 14.19 -6.84
C LYS A 53 3.55 13.93 -7.75
N LYS A 54 2.73 14.95 -8.01
CA LYS A 54 1.57 14.90 -8.89
C LYS A 54 2.00 14.63 -10.33
N GLU A 55 3.03 15.33 -10.81
CA GLU A 55 3.60 15.11 -12.15
C GLU A 55 4.14 13.68 -12.31
N SER A 56 4.81 13.14 -11.28
CA SER A 56 5.26 11.73 -11.27
C SER A 56 4.09 10.75 -11.35
N LYS A 57 3.02 11.01 -10.58
CA LYS A 57 1.83 10.15 -10.53
C LYS A 57 1.04 10.18 -11.85
N ASP A 58 0.94 11.35 -12.47
CA ASP A 58 0.30 11.49 -13.78
C ASP A 58 1.09 10.77 -14.87
N LYS A 59 2.43 10.85 -14.86
CA LYS A 59 3.30 10.07 -15.77
C LYS A 59 3.17 8.56 -15.57
N GLU A 60 3.02 8.09 -14.34
CA GLU A 60 2.80 6.67 -14.04
C GLU A 60 1.43 6.21 -14.57
N ARG A 61 0.38 7.01 -14.35
CA ARG A 61 -0.96 6.72 -14.86
C ARG A 61 -1.00 6.68 -16.39
N ASP A 62 -0.31 7.59 -17.07
CA ASP A 62 -0.20 7.60 -18.53
C ASP A 62 0.50 6.35 -19.06
N ARG A 63 1.61 5.93 -18.43
CA ARG A 63 2.30 4.67 -18.77
C ARG A 63 1.41 3.45 -18.55
N SER A 64 0.66 3.42 -17.45
CA SER A 64 -0.29 2.34 -17.16
C SER A 64 -1.39 2.26 -18.23
N SER A 65 -2.00 3.40 -18.56
CA SER A 65 -3.04 3.47 -19.60
C SER A 65 -2.50 3.06 -20.97
N ARG A 66 -1.28 3.47 -21.32
CA ARG A 66 -0.63 3.07 -22.56
C ARG A 66 -0.33 1.57 -22.62
N LYS A 67 0.06 0.96 -21.49
CA LYS A 67 0.29 -0.49 -21.38
C LYS A 67 -1.02 -1.26 -21.55
N GLU A 68 -2.08 -0.83 -20.88
CA GLU A 68 -3.41 -1.44 -20.96
C GLU A 68 -3.97 -1.37 -22.38
N LYS A 69 -3.83 -0.23 -23.06
CA LYS A 69 -4.22 -0.08 -24.47
C LYS A 69 -3.45 -1.06 -25.37
N LYS A 70 -2.14 -1.23 -25.14
CA LYS A 70 -1.30 -2.16 -25.91
C LYS A 70 -1.69 -3.63 -25.67
N GLU A 71 -2.06 -4.00 -24.44
CA GLU A 71 -2.56 -5.36 -24.15
C GLU A 71 -3.91 -5.61 -24.84
N LYS A 72 -4.83 -4.64 -24.78
CA LYS A 72 -6.13 -4.75 -25.46
C LYS A 72 -6.00 -4.87 -26.99
N ASP A 73 -5.07 -4.14 -27.60
CA ASP A 73 -4.81 -4.25 -29.03
C ASP A 73 -4.21 -5.62 -29.40
N LYS A 74 -3.30 -6.16 -28.57
CA LYS A 74 -2.75 -7.52 -28.76
C LYS A 74 -3.81 -8.61 -28.63
N ASP A 75 -4.74 -8.49 -27.69
CA ASP A 75 -5.80 -9.48 -27.51
C ASP A 75 -6.78 -9.48 -28.70
N ARG A 76 -7.11 -8.29 -29.23
CA ARG A 76 -7.88 -8.16 -30.48
C ARG A 76 -7.16 -8.78 -31.69
N GLU A 77 -5.84 -8.66 -31.76
CA GLU A 77 -5.05 -9.26 -32.85
C GLU A 77 -5.05 -10.79 -32.76
N LYS A 78 -4.87 -11.35 -31.55
CA LYS A 78 -4.98 -12.79 -31.30
C LYS A 78 -6.37 -13.36 -31.62
N GLU A 79 -7.45 -12.62 -31.35
CA GLU A 79 -8.80 -13.06 -31.75
C GLU A 79 -8.94 -13.11 -33.28
N LYS A 80 -8.45 -12.10 -34.00
CA LYS A 80 -8.48 -12.09 -35.46
C LYS A 80 -7.67 -13.23 -36.08
N ASP A 81 -6.52 -13.57 -35.49
CA ASP A 81 -5.72 -14.70 -35.97
C ASP A 81 -6.42 -16.05 -35.71
N LYS A 82 -7.07 -16.22 -34.56
CA LYS A 82 -7.88 -17.42 -34.27
C LYS A 82 -9.06 -17.58 -35.23
N ASP A 83 -9.71 -16.50 -35.62
CA ASP A 83 -10.82 -16.56 -36.58
C ASP A 83 -10.33 -16.95 -37.98
N LYS A 84 -9.17 -16.43 -38.41
CA LYS A 84 -8.53 -16.85 -39.68
C LYS A 84 -8.13 -18.32 -39.70
N ASP A 85 -7.61 -18.85 -38.59
CA ASP A 85 -7.24 -20.27 -38.50
C ASP A 85 -8.46 -21.19 -38.54
N LYS A 86 -9.58 -20.80 -37.91
CA LYS A 86 -10.85 -21.52 -38.01
C LYS A 86 -11.42 -21.56 -39.43
N ASP A 87 -11.28 -20.48 -40.19
CA ASP A 87 -11.76 -20.44 -41.58
C ASP A 87 -10.89 -21.33 -42.49
N LYS A 88 -9.58 -21.36 -42.29
CA LYS A 88 -8.67 -22.30 -42.99
C LYS A 88 -8.95 -23.77 -42.63
N GLU A 89 -9.26 -24.06 -41.37
CA GLU A 89 -9.60 -25.42 -40.92
C GLU A 89 -10.92 -25.92 -41.52
N LYS A 90 -11.90 -25.02 -41.72
CA LYS A 90 -13.16 -25.33 -42.43
C LYS A 90 -12.96 -25.59 -43.92
N GLU A 91 -12.06 -24.86 -44.60
CA GLU A 91 -11.72 -25.13 -46.00
C GLU A 91 -11.02 -26.48 -46.17
N ASN A 92 -10.03 -26.79 -45.33
CA ASN A 92 -9.26 -28.04 -45.41
C ASN A 92 -10.13 -29.28 -45.08
N LYS A 93 -11.13 -29.14 -44.20
CA LYS A 93 -12.11 -30.19 -43.90
C LYS A 93 -13.09 -30.45 -45.05
N LYS A 94 -13.34 -29.45 -45.91
CA LYS A 94 -14.19 -29.59 -47.09
C LYS A 94 -13.46 -30.35 -48.21
N GLU A 95 -12.17 -30.05 -48.42
CA GLU A 95 -11.32 -30.78 -49.39
C GLU A 95 -11.06 -32.24 -48.97
N LYS A 96 -10.88 -32.51 -47.66
CA LYS A 96 -10.67 -33.88 -47.16
C LYS A 96 -11.94 -34.77 -47.26
N LYS A 97 -13.13 -34.17 -47.35
CA LYS A 97 -14.41 -34.90 -47.49
C LYS A 97 -14.70 -35.32 -48.94
N GLU A 98 -14.11 -34.65 -49.93
CA GLU A 98 -14.24 -35.04 -51.34
C GLU A 98 -13.26 -36.15 -51.76
N LYS A 99 -12.19 -36.37 -50.98
CA LYS A 99 -11.15 -37.38 -51.26
C LYS A 99 -11.33 -38.75 -50.58
N ALA A 100 -12.38 -38.93 -49.77
CA ALA A 100 -12.61 -40.15 -48.97
C ALA A 100 -13.69 -41.07 -49.56
N GLY A 101 -13.93 -40.97 -50.87
CA GLY A 101 -14.93 -41.74 -51.60
C GLY A 101 -14.31 -42.76 -52.56
N GLU A 102 -13.22 -43.44 -52.19
CA GLU A 102 -12.80 -44.69 -52.82
C GLU A 102 -11.75 -45.40 -51.96
N GLU A 103 -11.84 -46.73 -51.94
CA GLU A 103 -10.93 -47.73 -51.37
C GLU A 103 -11.24 -48.32 -49.97
N GLU A 104 -11.36 -49.65 -50.05
CA GLU A 104 -11.82 -50.67 -49.11
C GLU A 104 -10.62 -51.23 -48.31
N LYS A 105 -10.91 -51.86 -47.15
CA LYS A 105 -10.16 -52.94 -46.47
C LYS A 105 -8.62 -52.96 -46.52
N GLU A 106 -7.97 -52.97 -45.34
CA GLU A 106 -7.31 -54.17 -44.79
C GLU A 106 -6.63 -53.92 -43.42
N ASP A 107 -6.78 -54.94 -42.58
CA ASP A 107 -5.97 -55.48 -41.48
C ASP A 107 -5.41 -54.72 -40.26
N ILE A 108 -5.57 -55.45 -39.15
CA ILE A 108 -5.09 -55.26 -37.78
C ILE A 108 -3.76 -56.04 -37.62
N PRO A 109 -2.80 -55.54 -36.82
CA PRO A 109 -2.09 -56.39 -35.86
C PRO A 109 -2.20 -55.75 -34.45
N ASP A 110 -2.91 -56.34 -33.51
CA ASP A 110 -2.54 -57.41 -32.56
C ASP A 110 -1.24 -57.18 -31.77
N ALA A 111 -1.40 -57.19 -30.44
CA ALA A 111 -0.46 -57.53 -29.35
C ALA A 111 0.94 -56.84 -29.32
N GLU A 112 1.56 -56.45 -28.21
CA GLU A 112 1.38 -56.67 -26.78
C GLU A 112 2.45 -55.77 -26.11
N ALA A 113 2.06 -54.99 -25.11
CA ALA A 113 2.98 -54.47 -24.09
C ALA A 113 2.14 -54.12 -22.85
N ALA A 114 1.45 -55.12 -22.32
CA ALA A 114 0.89 -55.05 -20.98
C ALA A 114 2.02 -55.37 -20.01
N GLU A 115 2.59 -54.33 -19.39
CA GLU A 115 3.36 -54.51 -18.17
C GLU A 115 2.43 -55.13 -17.13
N GLU A 116 2.80 -56.30 -16.63
CA GLU A 116 2.09 -57.01 -15.58
C GLU A 116 2.33 -56.28 -14.24
N GLY A 117 1.64 -55.16 -14.06
CA GLY A 117 1.50 -54.53 -12.75
C GLY A 117 0.73 -55.47 -11.84
N THR A 118 1.27 -55.80 -10.67
CA THR A 118 0.57 -56.68 -9.74
C THR A 118 -0.76 -56.03 -9.33
N ALA A 119 -1.78 -56.81 -8.96
CA ALA A 119 -3.05 -56.25 -8.48
C ALA A 119 -2.86 -55.26 -7.30
N ASP A 120 -1.77 -55.43 -6.54
CA ASP A 120 -1.33 -54.54 -5.46
C ASP A 120 -0.81 -53.19 -6.01
N ASP A 121 -0.07 -53.19 -7.13
CA ASP A 121 0.42 -51.99 -7.82
C ASP A 121 -0.71 -51.15 -8.43
N GLU A 122 -1.74 -51.78 -9.01
CA GLU A 122 -2.90 -51.05 -9.54
C GLU A 122 -3.75 -50.41 -8.42
N GLU A 123 -3.90 -51.10 -7.27
CA GLU A 123 -4.59 -50.56 -6.11
C GLU A 123 -3.80 -49.39 -5.48
N ALA A 124 -2.48 -49.52 -5.36
CA ALA A 124 -1.60 -48.45 -4.93
C ALA A 124 -1.67 -47.22 -5.85
N ALA A 125 -1.70 -47.41 -7.18
CA ALA A 125 -1.83 -46.34 -8.15
C ALA A 125 -3.19 -45.61 -8.07
N ARG A 126 -4.29 -46.35 -7.84
CA ARG A 126 -5.63 -45.76 -7.63
C ARG A 126 -5.67 -44.92 -6.35
N LYS A 127 -5.15 -45.46 -5.25
CA LYS A 127 -5.06 -44.77 -3.96
C LYS A 127 -4.17 -43.53 -4.02
N GLU A 128 -3.07 -43.58 -4.77
CA GLU A 128 -2.22 -42.41 -5.01
C GLU A 128 -2.93 -41.34 -5.84
N ARG A 129 -3.67 -41.75 -6.88
CA ARG A 129 -4.47 -40.81 -7.70
C ARG A 129 -5.57 -40.14 -6.90
N GLU A 130 -6.26 -40.90 -6.04
CA GLU A 130 -7.26 -40.39 -5.12
C GLU A 130 -6.65 -39.47 -4.07
N ALA A 131 -5.49 -39.84 -3.50
CA ALA A 131 -4.77 -39.00 -2.55
C ALA A 131 -4.33 -37.67 -3.18
N ARG A 132 -3.84 -37.69 -4.44
CA ARG A 132 -3.51 -36.47 -5.21
C ARG A 132 -4.77 -35.64 -5.49
N ALA A 133 -5.89 -36.26 -5.83
CA ALA A 133 -7.16 -35.57 -6.04
C ALA A 133 -7.68 -34.93 -4.75
N GLN A 134 -7.65 -35.65 -3.62
CA GLN A 134 -8.02 -35.15 -2.30
C GLN A 134 -7.08 -34.03 -1.83
N ALA A 135 -5.77 -34.15 -2.09
CA ALA A 135 -4.80 -33.11 -1.80
C ALA A 135 -5.09 -31.82 -2.61
N SER A 136 -5.46 -31.96 -3.89
CA SER A 136 -5.86 -30.83 -4.72
C SER A 136 -7.14 -30.16 -4.21
N ILE A 137 -8.13 -30.93 -3.74
CA ILE A 137 -9.36 -30.40 -3.15
C ILE A 137 -9.04 -29.63 -1.87
N LYS A 138 -8.28 -30.25 -0.96
CA LYS A 138 -7.89 -29.65 0.32
C LYS A 138 -7.07 -28.37 0.16
N GLU A 139 -6.19 -28.31 -0.84
CA GLU A 139 -5.43 -27.10 -1.14
C GLU A 139 -6.34 -25.98 -1.67
N ARG A 140 -7.32 -26.31 -2.51
CA ARG A 140 -8.32 -25.34 -2.98
C ARG A 140 -9.19 -24.83 -1.83
N GLU A 141 -9.65 -25.71 -0.96
CA GLU A 141 -10.40 -25.33 0.25
C GLU A 141 -9.58 -24.42 1.15
N LYS A 142 -8.30 -24.71 1.34
CA LYS A 142 -7.38 -23.85 2.11
C LYS A 142 -7.20 -22.48 1.46
N GLN A 143 -7.12 -22.41 0.13
CA GLN A 143 -7.08 -21.14 -0.60
C GLN A 143 -8.38 -20.35 -0.43
N VAL A 144 -9.54 -21.02 -0.51
CA VAL A 144 -10.84 -20.39 -0.26
C VAL A 144 -10.94 -19.87 1.17
N GLN A 145 -10.51 -20.65 2.17
CA GLN A 145 -10.48 -20.22 3.57
C GLN A 145 -9.56 -19.01 3.77
N LYS A 146 -8.37 -19.01 3.16
CA LYS A 146 -7.43 -17.88 3.23
C LYS A 146 -8.01 -16.63 2.56
N ALA A 147 -8.63 -16.78 1.40
CA ALA A 147 -9.29 -15.68 0.69
C ALA A 147 -10.46 -15.12 1.52
N LEU A 148 -11.28 -15.99 2.10
CA LEU A 148 -12.38 -15.62 2.99
C LEU A 148 -11.88 -14.89 4.23
N ALA A 149 -10.86 -15.42 4.91
CA ALA A 149 -10.27 -14.78 6.08
C ALA A 149 -9.70 -13.39 5.76
N THR A 150 -9.12 -13.23 4.57
CA THR A 150 -8.62 -11.92 4.10
C THR A 150 -9.77 -10.97 3.82
N SER A 151 -10.79 -11.41 3.07
CA SER A 151 -11.98 -10.61 2.77
C SER A 151 -12.75 -10.19 4.02
N LEU A 152 -12.85 -11.06 5.03
CA LEU A 152 -13.47 -10.71 6.31
C LEU A 152 -12.70 -9.60 7.03
N ARG A 153 -11.38 -9.72 7.14
CA ARG A 153 -10.52 -8.69 7.74
C ARG A 153 -10.61 -7.37 6.99
N ASP A 154 -10.66 -7.41 5.66
CA ASP A 154 -10.75 -6.20 4.85
C ASP A 154 -12.12 -5.52 5.02
N ARG A 155 -13.20 -6.30 5.09
CA ARG A 155 -14.53 -5.77 5.41
C ARG A 155 -14.61 -5.18 6.84
N ASP A 156 -13.94 -5.78 7.80
CA ASP A 156 -13.83 -5.23 9.17
C ASP A 156 -13.11 -3.88 9.15
N LYS A 157 -11.96 -3.80 8.46
CA LYS A 157 -11.26 -2.53 8.26
C LYS A 157 -12.12 -1.50 7.56
N GLU A 158 -12.83 -1.87 6.50
CA GLU A 158 -13.74 -0.96 5.79
C GLU A 158 -14.81 -0.41 6.73
N ARG A 159 -15.40 -1.27 7.59
CA ARG A 159 -16.37 -0.82 8.61
C ARG A 159 -15.74 0.18 9.59
N GLU A 160 -14.55 -0.11 10.09
CA GLU A 160 -13.83 0.78 11.00
C GLU A 160 -13.49 2.12 10.34
N TYR A 161 -13.00 2.10 9.10
CA TYR A 161 -12.71 3.33 8.35
C TYR A 161 -13.99 4.11 8.03
N SER A 162 -15.09 3.43 7.70
CA SER A 162 -16.37 4.09 7.44
C SER A 162 -16.90 4.81 8.68
N LEU A 163 -16.83 4.14 9.83
CA LEU A 163 -17.19 4.75 11.12
C LEU A 163 -16.26 5.92 11.46
N ALA A 164 -14.97 5.79 11.20
CA ALA A 164 -14.03 6.89 11.38
C ALA A 164 -14.32 8.03 10.41
N GLU A 165 -14.68 7.79 9.14
CA GLU A 165 -15.03 8.83 8.17
C GLU A 165 -16.33 9.56 8.49
N GLU A 166 -17.32 8.85 9.03
CA GLU A 166 -18.57 9.42 9.54
C GLU A 166 -18.31 10.45 10.65
N LEU A 167 -17.23 10.25 11.42
CA LEU A 167 -16.83 11.20 12.44
C LEU A 167 -16.30 12.50 11.80
N SER A 168 -16.91 13.61 12.17
CA SER A 168 -16.53 14.94 11.72
C SER A 168 -15.05 15.23 12.04
N LYS A 169 -14.43 16.10 11.24
CA LYS A 169 -13.06 16.54 11.50
C LYS A 169 -12.93 17.16 12.90
N GLU A 170 -13.94 17.90 13.32
CA GLU A 170 -14.03 18.55 14.63
C GLU A 170 -14.08 17.54 15.78
N ASP A 171 -14.86 16.46 15.64
CA ASP A 171 -14.93 15.41 16.65
C ASP A 171 -13.65 14.59 16.75
N LYS A 172 -13.01 14.30 15.61
CA LYS A 172 -11.67 13.67 15.58
C LYS A 172 -10.65 14.51 16.33
N GLU A 173 -10.63 15.81 16.05
CA GLU A 173 -9.72 16.75 16.71
C GLU A 173 -10.05 16.88 18.21
N ARG A 174 -11.33 16.92 18.58
CA ARG A 174 -11.78 16.94 19.97
C ARG A 174 -11.33 15.70 20.73
N LEU A 175 -11.54 14.50 20.18
CA LEU A 175 -11.09 13.24 20.80
C LEU A 175 -9.57 13.17 20.90
N PHE A 176 -8.85 13.61 19.87
CA PHE A 176 -7.39 13.69 19.90
C PHE A 176 -6.91 14.63 21.01
N ASN A 177 -7.45 15.85 21.07
CA ASN A 177 -7.09 16.84 22.09
C ASN A 177 -7.47 16.38 23.51
N GLN A 178 -8.59 15.68 23.66
CA GLN A 178 -8.98 15.06 24.92
C GLN A 178 -7.96 13.99 25.34
N HIS A 179 -7.54 13.15 24.40
CA HIS A 179 -6.56 12.10 24.65
C HIS A 179 -5.19 12.68 25.02
N THR A 180 -4.70 13.66 24.25
CA THR A 180 -3.40 14.31 24.52
C THR A 180 -3.41 15.03 25.87
N THR A 181 -4.50 15.72 26.20
CA THR A 181 -4.68 16.37 27.51
C THR A 181 -4.70 15.34 28.63
N SER A 182 -5.45 14.23 28.46
CA SER A 182 -5.49 13.14 29.44
C SER A 182 -4.11 12.52 29.65
N LEU A 183 -3.35 12.30 28.59
CA LEU A 183 -1.97 11.81 28.68
C LEU A 183 -1.05 12.80 29.39
N ALA A 184 -1.15 14.10 29.10
CA ALA A 184 -0.36 15.13 29.76
C ALA A 184 -0.64 15.17 31.28
N VAL A 185 -1.92 15.10 31.66
CA VAL A 185 -2.33 15.01 33.08
C VAL A 185 -1.75 13.76 33.73
N LYS A 186 -1.90 12.58 33.10
CA LYS A 186 -1.33 11.32 33.62
C LYS A 186 0.19 11.38 33.76
N ARG A 187 0.91 11.96 32.80
CA ARG A 187 2.37 12.15 32.87
C ARG A 187 2.76 13.05 34.03
N ARG A 188 2.05 14.17 34.21
CA ARG A 188 2.26 15.11 35.34
C ARG A 188 1.97 14.45 36.68
N ASP A 189 0.89 13.69 36.80
CA ASP A 189 0.50 13.08 38.07
C ASP A 189 1.45 11.96 38.48
N LYS A 190 1.96 11.17 37.51
CA LYS A 190 3.06 10.24 37.76
C LYS A 190 4.34 10.96 38.22
N PHE A 191 4.68 12.08 37.59
CA PHE A 191 5.85 12.87 38.01
C PHE A 191 5.66 13.46 39.41
N ARG A 192 4.46 13.94 39.75
CA ARG A 192 4.11 14.42 41.09
C ARG A 192 4.24 13.31 42.13
N ALA A 193 3.71 12.12 41.86
CA ALA A 193 3.84 10.97 42.76
C ALA A 193 5.31 10.63 43.04
N LEU A 194 6.16 10.67 42.00
CA LEU A 194 7.61 10.47 42.14
C LEU A 194 8.27 11.53 43.03
N LEU A 195 7.92 12.80 42.86
CA LEU A 195 8.45 13.88 43.71
C LEU A 195 8.00 13.74 45.17
N THR A 196 6.76 13.28 45.39
CA THR A 196 6.24 12.97 46.73
C THR A 196 6.99 11.80 47.36
N GLU A 197 7.24 10.72 46.61
CA GLU A 197 8.01 9.56 47.07
C GLU A 197 9.45 9.94 47.44
N GLN A 198 10.08 10.84 46.68
CA GLN A 198 11.43 11.36 46.97
C GLN A 198 11.46 12.35 48.15
N GLY A 199 10.33 12.68 48.76
CA GLY A 199 10.27 13.59 49.91
C GLY A 199 10.69 15.02 49.54
N VAL A 200 10.50 15.44 48.29
CA VAL A 200 10.90 16.78 47.84
C VAL A 200 10.07 17.83 48.58
N SER A 201 10.74 18.70 49.34
CA SER A 201 10.11 19.81 50.04
C SER A 201 9.61 20.89 49.08
N CYS A 202 8.54 21.59 49.46
CA CYS A 202 7.96 22.70 48.69
C CYS A 202 8.91 23.90 48.51
N VAL A 203 9.98 23.98 49.32
CA VAL A 203 11.03 25.01 49.22
C VAL A 203 12.32 24.51 48.54
N ALA A 204 12.33 23.26 48.05
CA ALA A 204 13.50 22.71 47.39
C ALA A 204 13.80 23.46 46.08
N SER A 205 15.08 23.74 45.84
CA SER A 205 15.53 24.36 44.60
C SER A 205 15.32 23.42 43.42
N TRP A 206 14.76 23.93 42.32
CA TRP A 206 14.59 23.15 41.09
C TRP A 206 15.88 22.52 40.58
N ARG A 207 17.05 23.14 40.83
CA ARG A 207 18.34 22.58 40.44
C ARG A 207 18.61 21.25 41.13
N ASP A 208 18.31 21.15 42.42
CA ASP A 208 18.55 19.96 43.23
C ASP A 208 17.50 18.89 42.94
N VAL A 209 16.24 19.30 42.79
CA VAL A 209 15.14 18.41 42.37
C VAL A 209 15.44 17.79 41.00
N ARG A 210 15.87 18.60 40.02
CA ARG A 210 16.22 18.12 38.70
C ARG A 210 17.41 17.14 38.73
N LYS A 211 18.40 17.39 39.59
CA LYS A 211 19.53 16.49 39.79
C LYS A 211 19.07 15.15 40.38
N ALA A 212 18.27 15.17 41.44
CA ALA A 212 17.71 13.96 42.06
C ALA A 212 16.81 13.17 41.09
N VAL A 213 15.98 13.85 40.29
CA VAL A 213 15.16 13.23 39.25
C VAL A 213 16.04 12.63 38.14
N ALA A 214 17.13 13.28 37.74
CA ALA A 214 18.03 12.75 36.72
C ALA A 214 18.77 11.48 37.19
N GLU A 215 19.10 11.39 38.48
CA GLU A 215 19.77 10.23 39.08
C GLU A 215 18.79 9.06 39.30
N ASN A 216 17.60 9.33 39.85
CA ASN A 216 16.65 8.30 40.25
C ASN A 216 15.59 7.95 39.18
N ALA A 217 15.35 8.86 38.22
CA ALA A 217 14.26 8.75 37.24
C ALA A 217 14.64 9.37 35.88
N PRO A 218 15.67 8.81 35.20
CA PRO A 218 16.26 9.38 33.99
C PRO A 218 15.26 9.54 32.83
N GLN A 219 14.16 8.77 32.82
CA GLN A 219 13.07 8.91 31.86
C GLN A 219 12.35 10.27 31.90
N TYR A 220 12.44 11.00 33.01
CA TYR A 220 11.92 12.36 33.15
C TYR A 220 12.99 13.44 32.88
N ALA A 221 14.26 13.06 32.79
CA ALA A 221 15.36 13.98 32.50
C ALA A 221 15.54 14.25 30.99
N SER A 222 15.12 13.30 30.15
CA SER A 222 15.13 13.46 28.69
C SER A 222 13.77 13.92 28.17
N ALA A 223 13.76 14.87 27.23
CA ALA A 223 12.54 15.35 26.57
C ALA A 223 11.93 14.34 25.57
N GLN A 224 12.34 13.06 25.61
CA GLN A 224 11.99 12.04 24.62
C GLN A 224 10.59 11.44 24.78
N GLN A 225 9.76 11.93 25.69
CA GLN A 225 8.36 11.57 25.70
C GLN A 225 7.58 12.43 24.67
N VAL A 226 7.79 12.15 23.38
CA VAL A 226 6.80 12.48 22.34
C VAL A 226 5.92 11.25 22.19
#